data_AF-A0A1I5S876-F1
#
_entry.id   AF-A0A1I5S876-F1
#
_cell.length_a   1.000
_cell.length_b   1.000
_cell.length_c   1.000
_cell.angle_alpha   90.00
_cell.angle_beta   90.00
_cell.angle_gamma   90.00
#
_symmetry.space_group_name_H-M   'P 1'
#
loop_
_entity.id
_entity.type
_entity.pdbx_description
1 polymer ?
#
loop_
_entity_poly.entity_id
_entity_poly.type
_entity_poly.pdbx_seq_one_letter_code
_entity_poly.pdbx_strand_id
1 'polypeptide(L)'
;MFGADPIVFPAVFVALYAAHEVGDHWLQTHGQACGKGAPGWSGRLLCARHVAVLTAVKAAAVTLVALVLALPVSPYAVAAALAVDAVSHYWADRRSTLMALADWLGRTLVRGKGEFARLGDGATAPTGTGAYALDQSWHVGWLLVAALLASLGVA
;
A
#
# COMPACT_ATOMS: atom_id res chain seq x y z
N MET A 1 -26.44 11.10 -4.89
CA MET A 1 -26.24 9.92 -4.02
C MET A 1 -24.74 9.76 -3.82
N PHE A 2 -24.27 9.62 -2.58
CA PHE A 2 -22.90 9.14 -2.30
C PHE A 2 -22.89 7.62 -2.49
N GLY A 3 -22.95 7.17 -3.75
CA GLY A 3 -22.85 5.76 -4.11
C GLY A 3 -21.43 5.46 -4.59
N ALA A 4 -20.87 4.35 -4.11
CA ALA A 4 -19.71 3.73 -4.74
C ALA A 4 -20.19 2.91 -5.95
N ASP A 5 -19.51 3.02 -7.09
CA ASP A 5 -19.86 2.24 -8.28
C ASP A 5 -19.38 0.78 -8.16
N PRO A 6 -20.28 -0.21 -8.30
CA PRO A 6 -19.98 -1.62 -8.08
C PRO A 6 -19.11 -2.26 -9.18
N ILE A 7 -18.87 -1.59 -10.31
CA ILE A 7 -17.98 -2.02 -11.38
C ILE A 7 -16.62 -1.34 -11.24
N VAL A 8 -16.60 -0.04 -10.96
CA VAL A 8 -15.35 0.73 -10.77
C VAL A 8 -14.58 0.21 -9.56
N PHE A 9 -15.25 -0.07 -8.44
CA PHE A 9 -14.60 -0.56 -7.22
C PHE A 9 -13.71 -1.80 -7.46
N PRO A 10 -14.25 -2.95 -7.91
CA PRO A 10 -13.43 -4.14 -8.09
C PRO A 10 -12.39 -3.98 -9.20
N ALA A 11 -12.70 -3.26 -10.28
CA ALA A 11 -11.76 -3.04 -11.38
C ALA A 11 -10.55 -2.21 -10.93
N VAL A 12 -10.77 -1.13 -10.18
CA VAL A 12 -9.70 -0.31 -9.59
C VAL A 12 -8.94 -1.11 -8.53
N PHE A 13 -9.60 -1.90 -7.69
CA PHE A 13 -8.92 -2.73 -6.70
C PHE A 13 -7.95 -3.72 -7.35
N VAL A 14 -8.38 -4.45 -8.39
CA VAL A 14 -7.51 -5.39 -9.12
C VAL A 14 -6.34 -4.67 -9.78
N ALA A 15 -6.57 -3.50 -10.38
CA ALA A 15 -5.51 -2.69 -10.97
C ALA A 15 -4.47 -2.25 -9.92
N LEU A 16 -4.94 -1.75 -8.78
CA LEU A 16 -4.11 -1.31 -7.67
C LEU A 16 -3.35 -2.47 -7.02
N TYR A 17 -3.97 -3.64 -6.86
CA TYR A 17 -3.34 -4.84 -6.31
C TYR A 17 -2.22 -5.35 -7.20
N ALA A 18 -2.47 -5.49 -8.51
CA ALA A 18 -1.44 -5.89 -9.45
C ALA A 18 -0.28 -4.86 -9.50
N ALA A 19 -0.61 -3.57 -9.53
CA ALA A 19 0.39 -2.50 -9.53
C ALA A 19 1.21 -2.45 -8.23
N HIS A 20 0.59 -2.74 -7.09
CA HIS A 20 1.25 -2.84 -5.79
C HIS A 20 2.28 -3.97 -5.79
N GLU A 21 1.87 -5.19 -6.17
CA GLU A 21 2.76 -6.36 -6.20
C GLU A 21 3.95 -6.17 -7.15
N VAL A 22 3.71 -5.59 -8.33
CA VAL A 22 4.78 -5.28 -9.30
C VAL A 22 5.66 -4.15 -8.78
N GLY A 23 5.07 -3.10 -8.21
CA GLY A 23 5.81 -1.95 -7.70
C GLY A 23 6.75 -2.29 -6.54
N ASP A 24 6.27 -3.05 -5.56
CA ASP A 24 7.01 -3.41 -4.35
C ASP A 24 8.11 -4.44 -4.61
N HIS A 25 7.88 -5.37 -5.54
CA HIS A 25 8.78 -6.50 -5.74
C HIS A 25 9.69 -6.37 -6.97
N TRP A 26 9.25 -5.69 -8.03
CA TRP A 26 10.04 -5.55 -9.27
C TRP A 26 10.65 -4.16 -9.42
N LEU A 27 9.93 -3.10 -9.06
CA LEU A 27 10.38 -1.72 -9.31
C LEU A 27 11.09 -1.09 -8.12
N GLN A 28 10.84 -1.59 -6.91
CA GLN A 28 11.57 -1.19 -5.73
C GLN A 28 13.04 -1.61 -5.83
N THR A 29 13.94 -0.64 -5.68
CA THR A 29 15.38 -0.90 -5.65
C THR A 29 15.83 -1.50 -4.32
N HIS A 30 16.94 -2.24 -4.35
CA HIS A 30 17.56 -2.79 -3.15
C HIS A 30 17.84 -1.72 -2.08
N GLY A 31 18.35 -0.55 -2.48
CA GLY A 31 18.63 0.55 -1.56
C GLY A 31 17.38 1.11 -0.88
N GLN A 32 16.25 1.20 -1.59
CA GLN A 32 14.96 1.54 -1.00
C GLN A 32 14.50 0.45 -0.04
N ALA A 33 14.53 -0.82 -0.45
CA ALA A 33 14.11 -1.95 0.38
C ALA A 33 14.90 -2.02 1.70
N CYS A 34 16.21 -1.81 1.68
CA CYS A 34 17.03 -1.84 2.88
C CYS A 34 16.89 -0.55 3.71
N GLY A 35 16.80 0.61 3.05
CA GLY A 35 16.94 1.91 3.71
C GLY A 35 15.64 2.64 4.06
N LYS A 36 14.48 2.28 3.46
CA LYS A 36 13.22 3.02 3.68
C LYS A 36 12.74 3.02 5.12
N GLY A 37 13.10 2.02 5.93
CA GLY A 37 12.80 1.99 7.37
C GLY A 37 13.78 2.76 8.27
N ALA A 38 14.95 3.18 7.78
CA ALA A 38 16.02 3.74 8.62
C ALA A 38 15.64 5.11 9.23
N PRO A 39 16.07 5.45 10.46
CA PRO A 39 15.77 6.73 11.07
C PRO A 39 16.43 7.90 10.31
N GLY A 40 15.91 9.12 10.52
CA GLY A 40 16.47 10.33 9.92
C GLY A 40 16.03 10.60 8.47
N TRP A 41 16.59 11.65 7.88
CA TRP A 41 16.18 12.16 6.57
C TRP A 41 16.50 11.23 5.40
N SER A 42 17.60 10.49 5.47
CA SER A 42 18.00 9.54 4.42
C SER A 42 16.92 8.46 4.23
N GLY A 43 16.48 7.82 5.32
CA GLY A 43 15.41 6.83 5.26
C GLY A 43 14.08 7.44 4.81
N ARG A 44 13.73 8.65 5.29
CA ARG A 44 12.51 9.36 4.86
C ARG A 44 12.51 9.61 3.36
N LEU A 45 13.63 10.05 2.80
CA LEU A 45 13.76 10.30 1.36
C LEU A 45 13.70 9.00 0.54
N LEU A 46 14.32 7.92 1.02
CA LEU A 46 14.23 6.62 0.36
C LEU A 46 12.80 6.09 0.34
N CYS A 47 12.08 6.20 1.46
CA CYS A 47 10.66 5.86 1.54
C CYS A 47 9.82 6.73 0.59
N ALA A 48 10.03 8.05 0.59
CA ALA A 48 9.29 8.97 -0.28
C ALA A 48 9.53 8.68 -1.77
N ARG A 49 10.77 8.37 -2.17
CA ARG A 49 11.10 7.97 -3.54
C ARG A 49 10.41 6.67 -3.94
N HIS A 50 10.38 5.69 -3.06
CA HIS A 50 9.70 4.43 -3.32
C HIS A 50 8.19 4.64 -3.48
N VAL A 51 7.56 5.35 -2.55
CA VAL A 51 6.13 5.69 -2.60
C VAL A 51 5.78 6.49 -3.85
N ALA A 52 6.65 7.43 -4.28
CA ALA A 52 6.43 8.19 -5.51
C ALA A 52 6.43 7.29 -6.76
N VAL A 53 7.37 6.35 -6.87
CA VAL A 53 7.41 5.36 -7.95
C VAL A 53 6.16 4.47 -7.90
N LEU A 54 5.83 3.95 -6.72
CA LEU A 54 4.66 3.09 -6.53
C LEU A 54 3.36 3.79 -6.90
N THR A 55 3.20 5.05 -6.49
CA THR A 55 2.04 5.88 -6.82
C THR A 55 1.93 6.10 -8.32
N ALA A 56 3.04 6.38 -9.00
CA ALA A 56 3.06 6.55 -10.46
C ALA A 56 2.66 5.26 -11.19
N VAL A 57 3.12 4.10 -10.73
CA VAL A 57 2.78 2.78 -11.29
C VAL A 57 1.30 2.47 -11.07
N LYS A 58 0.79 2.71 -9.86
CA LYS A 58 -0.64 2.57 -9.54
C LYS A 58 -1.51 3.50 -10.38
N ALA A 59 -1.11 4.76 -10.56
CA ALA A 59 -1.81 5.71 -11.42
C ALA A 59 -1.86 5.20 -12.87
N ALA A 60 -0.72 4.76 -13.42
CA ALA A 60 -0.64 4.22 -14.78
C ALA A 60 -1.53 2.98 -14.96
N ALA A 61 -1.54 2.06 -13.99
CA ALA A 61 -2.38 0.86 -14.03
C ALA A 61 -3.88 1.20 -13.98
N VAL A 62 -4.30 2.11 -13.08
CA VAL A 62 -5.69 2.56 -13.01
C VAL A 62 -6.09 3.27 -14.29
N THR A 63 -5.25 4.14 -14.85
CA THR A 63 -5.50 4.80 -16.13
C THR A 63 -5.66 3.78 -17.26
N LEU A 64 -4.77 2.80 -17.36
CA LEU A 64 -4.85 1.76 -18.38
C LEU A 64 -6.16 0.97 -18.28
N VAL A 65 -6.51 0.49 -17.08
CA VAL A 65 -7.74 -0.27 -16.84
C VAL A 65 -8.98 0.57 -17.12
N ALA A 66 -9.00 1.83 -16.68
CA ALA A 66 -10.11 2.74 -16.93
C ALA A 66 -10.32 3.01 -18.43
N LEU A 67 -9.23 3.19 -19.20
CA LEU A 67 -9.31 3.39 -20.64
C LEU A 67 -9.76 2.13 -21.39
N VAL A 68 -9.19 0.97 -21.05
CA VAL A 68 -9.50 -0.30 -21.74
C VAL A 68 -10.93 -0.77 -21.45
N LEU A 69 -11.41 -0.60 -20.21
CA LEU A 69 -12.74 -1.03 -19.79
C LEU A 69 -13.80 0.09 -19.89
N ALA A 70 -13.43 1.27 -20.38
CA ALA A 70 -14.28 2.46 -20.45
C ALA A 70 -14.96 2.80 -19.11
N LEU A 71 -14.20 2.72 -18.01
CA LEU A 71 -14.74 2.97 -16.67
C LEU A 71 -15.04 4.47 -16.46
N PRO A 72 -16.19 4.81 -15.86
CA PRO A 72 -16.58 6.20 -15.56
C PRO A 72 -15.83 6.78 -14.33
N VAL A 73 -14.50 6.72 -14.32
CA VAL A 73 -13.70 7.21 -13.18
C VAL A 73 -13.61 8.74 -13.14
N SER A 74 -13.81 9.32 -11.96
CA SER A 74 -13.50 10.72 -11.71
C SER A 74 -11.99 10.88 -11.46
N PRO A 75 -11.27 11.72 -12.23
CA PRO A 75 -9.83 11.92 -12.00
C PRO A 75 -9.53 12.50 -10.62
N TYR A 76 -10.45 13.30 -10.07
CA TYR A 76 -10.31 13.85 -8.71
C TYR A 76 -10.48 12.78 -7.63
N ALA A 77 -11.42 11.85 -7.81
CA ALA A 77 -11.63 10.74 -6.89
C ALA A 77 -10.41 9.79 -6.90
N VAL A 78 -9.89 9.49 -8.10
CA VAL A 78 -8.67 8.68 -8.26
C VAL A 78 -7.46 9.38 -7.62
N ALA A 79 -7.27 10.68 -7.84
CA ALA A 79 -6.16 11.42 -7.24
C ALA A 79 -6.24 11.42 -5.70
N ALA A 80 -7.43 11.62 -5.13
CA ALA A 80 -7.63 11.54 -3.68
C ALA A 80 -7.36 10.13 -3.14
N ALA A 81 -7.85 9.09 -3.83
CA ALA A 81 -7.61 7.69 -3.47
C ALA A 81 -6.11 7.35 -3.46
N LEU A 82 -5.37 7.75 -4.50
CA LEU A 82 -3.93 7.52 -4.60
C LEU A 82 -3.15 8.31 -3.54
N ALA A 83 -3.59 9.52 -3.18
CA ALA A 83 -2.96 10.28 -2.10
C ALA A 83 -3.16 9.58 -0.73
N VAL A 84 -4.35 9.06 -0.47
CA VAL A 84 -4.65 8.29 0.76
C VAL A 84 -3.82 7.01 0.83
N ASP A 85 -3.75 6.25 -0.26
CA ASP A 85 -2.89 5.07 -0.39
C ASP A 85 -1.42 5.43 -0.16
N ALA A 86 -0.90 6.46 -0.83
CA ALA A 86 0.49 6.90 -0.71
C ALA A 86 0.87 7.29 0.73
N VAL A 87 -0.01 7.99 1.45
CA VAL A 87 0.21 8.37 2.85
C VAL A 87 0.24 7.14 3.75
N SER A 88 -0.71 6.22 3.58
CA SER A 88 -0.75 4.98 4.35
C SER A 88 0.47 4.10 4.07
N HIS A 89 0.85 3.98 2.81
CA HIS A 89 1.98 3.19 2.36
C HIS A 89 3.28 3.74 2.91
N TYR A 90 3.51 5.06 2.77
CA TYR A 90 4.66 5.73 3.39
C TYR A 90 4.70 5.51 4.89
N TRP A 91 3.54 5.61 5.56
CA TRP A 91 3.44 5.39 7.00
C TRP A 91 3.88 3.98 7.37
N ALA A 92 3.39 2.93 6.70
CA ALA A 92 3.75 1.55 7.00
C ALA A 92 5.22 1.23 6.66
N ASP A 93 5.73 1.75 5.54
CA ASP A 93 7.10 1.56 5.07
C ASP A 93 8.17 2.17 5.95
N ARG A 94 7.77 3.06 6.87
CA ARG A 94 8.66 3.48 7.96
C ARG A 94 9.05 2.34 8.88
N ARG A 95 8.36 1.19 8.81
CA ARG A 95 8.53 -0.06 9.59
C ARG A 95 8.32 0.08 11.09
N SER A 96 8.90 1.09 11.72
CA SER A 96 8.76 1.34 13.16
C SER A 96 7.32 1.63 13.57
N THR A 97 6.57 2.32 12.71
CA THR A 97 5.14 2.60 12.83
C THR A 97 4.30 1.34 12.85
N LEU A 98 4.48 0.46 11.86
CA LEU A 98 3.74 -0.79 11.74
C LEU A 98 4.11 -1.77 12.87
N MET A 99 5.38 -1.83 13.25
CA MET A 99 5.84 -2.60 14.41
C MET A 99 5.24 -2.09 15.72
N ALA A 100 5.20 -0.77 15.92
CA ALA A 100 4.57 -0.16 17.09
C ALA A 100 3.07 -0.46 17.15
N LEU A 101 2.38 -0.45 16.00
CA LEU A 101 0.97 -0.86 15.92
C LEU A 101 0.80 -2.33 16.27
N ALA A 102 1.64 -3.23 15.73
CA ALA A 102 1.59 -4.65 16.05
C ALA A 102 1.84 -4.91 17.54
N ASP A 103 2.78 -4.19 18.17
CA ASP A 103 3.07 -4.28 19.60
C ASP A 103 1.94 -3.71 20.47
N TRP A 104 1.28 -2.65 20.01
CA TRP A 104 0.10 -2.11 20.68
C TRP A 104 -1.04 -3.12 20.61
N LEU A 105 -1.40 -3.60 19.42
CA LEU A 105 -2.43 -4.62 19.22
C LEU A 105 -2.13 -5.88 20.04
N GLY A 106 -0.86 -6.30 20.07
CA GLY A 106 -0.37 -7.44 20.84
C GLY A 106 -0.69 -7.38 22.33
N ARG A 107 -0.71 -6.16 22.88
CA ARG A 107 -0.96 -5.90 24.30
C ARG A 107 -2.41 -5.55 24.62
N THR A 108 -3.21 -5.14 23.62
CA THR A 108 -4.55 -4.57 23.85
C THR A 108 -5.70 -5.38 23.26
N LEU A 109 -5.61 -5.77 21.98
CA LEU A 109 -6.76 -6.28 21.22
C LEU A 109 -6.55 -7.69 20.66
N VAL A 110 -5.33 -8.00 20.23
CA VAL A 110 -4.98 -9.25 19.54
C VAL A 110 -3.72 -9.80 20.17
N ARG A 111 -3.88 -10.56 21.26
CA ARG A 111 -2.77 -11.12 22.04
C ARG A 111 -1.76 -11.82 21.13
N GLY A 112 -0.49 -11.47 21.25
CA GLY A 112 0.58 -12.11 20.47
C GLY A 112 0.89 -11.45 19.12
N LYS A 113 0.22 -10.35 18.74
CA LYS A 113 0.41 -9.74 17.40
C LYS A 113 1.81 -9.19 17.17
N GLY A 114 2.44 -8.60 18.19
CA GLY A 114 3.82 -8.10 18.10
C GLY A 114 4.83 -9.24 17.98
N GLU A 115 4.61 -10.33 18.72
CA GLU A 115 5.39 -11.56 18.65
C GLU A 115 5.28 -12.18 17.25
N PHE A 116 4.07 -12.26 16.69
CA PHE A 116 3.87 -12.69 15.32
C PHE A 116 4.66 -11.82 14.32
N ALA A 117 4.65 -10.49 14.48
CA ALA A 117 5.40 -9.59 13.60
C ALA A 117 6.91 -9.87 13.62
N ARG A 118 7.44 -10.44 14.71
CA ARG A 118 8.85 -10.82 14.87
C ARG A 118 9.14 -12.29 14.50
N LEU A 119 8.17 -13.05 14.00
CA LEU A 119 8.40 -14.42 13.54
C LEU A 119 9.15 -14.44 12.19
N GLY A 120 10.07 -15.40 12.08
CA GLY A 120 10.92 -15.58 10.90
C GLY A 120 12.21 -14.76 10.94
N ASP A 121 13.14 -15.10 10.06
CA ASP A 121 14.41 -14.40 9.91
C ASP A 121 14.46 -13.67 8.57
N GLY A 122 14.48 -12.34 8.62
CA GLY A 122 14.53 -11.49 7.43
C GLY A 122 15.87 -11.54 6.68
N ALA A 123 16.94 -12.06 7.29
CA ALA A 123 18.21 -12.28 6.60
C ALA A 123 18.16 -13.54 5.72
N THR A 124 17.50 -14.61 6.22
CA THR A 124 17.36 -15.88 5.50
C THR A 124 16.18 -15.89 4.51
N ALA A 125 15.05 -15.29 4.90
CA ALA A 125 13.83 -15.25 4.09
C ALA A 125 13.16 -13.86 4.17
N PRO A 126 13.65 -12.85 3.43
CA PRO A 126 13.17 -11.48 3.51
C PRO A 126 11.65 -11.32 3.32
N THR A 127 11.05 -12.11 2.44
CA THR A 127 9.60 -12.13 2.14
C THR A 127 8.83 -13.23 2.88
N GLY A 128 9.47 -13.94 3.81
CA GLY A 128 8.91 -15.07 4.55
C GLY A 128 8.63 -14.79 6.03
N THR A 129 8.68 -13.52 6.45
CA THR A 129 8.55 -13.12 7.87
C THR A 129 7.14 -12.65 8.23
N GLY A 130 6.83 -12.67 9.53
CA GLY A 130 5.59 -12.07 10.04
C GLY A 130 5.52 -10.57 9.80
N ALA A 131 6.65 -9.86 9.87
CA ALA A 131 6.73 -8.43 9.54
C ALA A 131 6.34 -8.17 8.08
N TYR A 132 6.87 -8.96 7.15
CA TYR A 132 6.51 -8.88 5.73
C TYR A 132 5.03 -9.20 5.50
N ALA A 133 4.49 -10.24 6.15
CA ALA A 133 3.07 -10.58 6.03
C ALA A 133 2.16 -9.45 6.54
N LEU A 134 2.51 -8.79 7.65
CA LEU A 134 1.76 -7.64 8.15
C LEU A 134 1.86 -6.44 7.23
N ASP A 135 3.04 -6.16 6.71
CA ASP A 135 3.28 -5.09 5.75
C ASP A 135 2.40 -5.26 4.50
N GLN A 136 2.48 -6.41 3.83
CA GLN A 136 1.68 -6.68 2.64
C GLN A 136 0.18 -6.67 2.92
N SER A 137 -0.28 -7.29 4.02
CA SER A 137 -1.70 -7.26 4.37
C SER A 137 -2.23 -5.86 4.71
N TRP A 138 -1.40 -5.00 5.30
CA TRP A 138 -1.74 -3.59 5.54
C TRP A 138 -1.97 -2.86 4.23
N HIS A 139 -1.03 -2.98 3.29
CA HIS A 139 -1.13 -2.35 1.98
C HIS A 139 -2.38 -2.82 1.25
N VAL A 140 -2.65 -4.13 1.19
CA VAL A 140 -3.87 -4.68 0.56
C VAL A 140 -5.15 -4.11 1.19
N GLY A 141 -5.20 -3.96 2.53
CA GLY A 141 -6.31 -3.32 3.21
C GLY A 141 -6.52 -1.86 2.77
N TRP A 142 -5.44 -1.11 2.54
CA TRP A 142 -5.51 0.26 2.05
C TRP A 142 -5.80 0.38 0.55
N LEU A 143 -5.44 -0.62 -0.27
CA LEU A 143 -5.91 -0.70 -1.65
C LEU A 143 -7.44 -0.84 -1.72
N LEU A 144 -8.05 -1.57 -0.78
CA LEU A 144 -9.51 -1.63 -0.65
C LEU A 144 -10.10 -0.26 -0.33
N VAL A 145 -9.53 0.46 0.64
CA VAL A 145 -9.97 1.83 0.98
C VAL A 145 -9.82 2.78 -0.21
N ALA A 146 -8.68 2.74 -0.90
CA ALA A 146 -8.41 3.55 -2.08
C ALA A 146 -9.38 3.23 -3.23
N ALA A 147 -9.65 1.94 -3.49
CA ALA A 147 -10.62 1.54 -4.51
C ALA A 147 -12.04 2.02 -4.18
N LEU A 148 -12.45 1.98 -2.90
CA LEU A 148 -13.74 2.54 -2.48
C LEU A 148 -13.79 4.05 -2.75
N LEU A 149 -12.75 4.79 -2.38
CA LEU A 149 -12.66 6.24 -2.64
C LEU A 149 -12.69 6.57 -4.13
N ALA A 150 -11.96 5.81 -4.95
CA ALA A 150 -11.91 5.99 -6.40
C ALA A 150 -13.26 5.69 -7.08
N SER A 151 -14.08 4.84 -6.46
CA SER A 151 -15.43 4.52 -6.94
C SER A 151 -16.51 5.54 -6.54
N LEU A 152 -16.16 6.59 -5.79
CA LEU A 152 -17.09 7.65 -5.42
C LEU A 152 -17.23 8.70 -6.52
N GLY A 153 -18.42 9.31 -6.62
CA GLY A 153 -18.65 10.44 -7.52
C GLY A 153 -18.48 10.09 -9.00
N VAL A 154 -18.66 8.81 -9.31
CA VAL A 154 -18.77 8.26 -10.66
C VAL A 154 -19.99 8.91 -11.32
N ALA A 155 -19.77 9.54 -12.48
CA ALA A 155 -20.79 10.26 -13.23
C ALA A 155 -21.55 9.31 -14.17
#